data_AF-A0A7R9J1C7-F1
#
_entry.id   AF-A0A7R9J1C7-F1
#
_cell.length_a   1.000
_cell.length_b   1.000
_cell.length_c   1.000
_cell.angle_alpha   90.00
_cell.angle_beta   90.00
_cell.angle_gamma   90.00
#
_symmetry.space_group_name_H-M   'P 1'
#
loop_
_entity.id
_entity.type
_entity.pdbx_description
1 polymer ?
#
loop_
_entity_poly.entity_id
_entity_poly.type
_entity_poly.pdbx_seq_one_letter_code
_entity_poly.pdbx_strand_id
1 'polypeptide(L)' 'MLEMVAHKLPFKAEVVSQEIMEMKAEKELREERDNLNPYTFKYVVQNNMGGCQNWISPYDRKWFGKHQ' A
#
# COMPACT_ATOMS: atom_id res chain seq x y z
N MET A 1 20.15 18.19 -1.68
CA MET A 1 21.24 17.23 -1.99
C MET A 1 20.74 15.78 -1.99
N LEU A 2 20.05 15.31 -0.94
CA LEU A 2 19.50 13.94 -0.87
C LEU A 2 18.45 13.66 -1.96
N GLU A 3 17.64 14.65 -2.35
CA GLU A 3 16.62 14.47 -3.39
C GLU A 3 17.23 14.13 -4.75
N MET A 4 18.32 14.79 -5.12
CA MET A 4 19.05 14.50 -6.36
C MET A 4 19.61 13.07 -6.39
N VAL A 5 19.96 12.51 -5.22
CA VAL A 5 20.42 11.12 -5.11
C VAL A 5 19.23 10.17 -5.22
N ALA A 6 18.12 10.46 -4.52
CA ALA A 6 16.90 9.67 -4.59
C ALA A 6 16.37 9.54 -6.02
N HIS A 7 16.40 10.61 -6.81
CA HIS A 7 15.98 10.59 -8.22
C HIS A 7 16.90 9.80 -9.16
N LYS A 8 18.15 9.54 -8.78
CA LYS A 8 19.10 8.76 -9.59
C LYS A 8 19.00 7.25 -9.35
N LEU A 9 18.29 6.82 -8.31
CA LEU A 9 18.14 5.40 -8.00
C LEU A 9 17.24 4.70 -9.04
N PRO A 10 17.49 3.42 -9.36
CA PRO A 10 16.71 2.67 -10.35
C PRO A 10 15.32 2.24 -9.84
N PHE A 11 14.87 2.80 -8.71
CA PHE A 11 13.58 2.52 -8.09
C PHE A 11 13.04 3.79 -7.45
N LYS A 12 11.73 3.80 -7.16
CA LYS A 12 11.07 4.93 -6.53
C LYS A 12 11.63 5.15 -5.11
N ALA A 13 12.41 6.20 -4.94
CA ALA A 13 12.96 6.62 -3.67
C ALA A 13 12.51 8.05 -3.35
N GLU A 14 12.33 8.34 -2.07
CA GLU A 14 11.92 9.64 -1.59
C GLU A 14 12.74 10.00 -0.35
N VAL A 15 13.08 11.27 -0.21
CA VAL A 15 13.77 11.76 0.99
C VAL A 15 12.73 11.92 2.10
N VAL A 16 12.98 11.28 3.24
CA VAL A 16 12.09 11.31 4.39
C VAL A 16 12.84 11.77 5.64
N SER A 17 12.15 12.49 6.50
CA SER A 17 12.53 12.74 7.90
C SER A 17 11.63 11.93 8.83
N GLN A 18 11.94 11.89 10.13
CA GLN A 18 11.10 11.23 11.12
C GLN A 18 9.66 11.76 11.09
N GLU A 19 9.51 13.09 11.11
CA GLU A 19 8.20 13.77 11.04
C GLU A 19 7.42 13.42 9.77
N ILE A 20 8.11 13.35 8.61
CA ILE A 20 7.46 12.99 7.34
C ILE A 20 6.97 11.54 7.37
N MET A 21 7.73 10.62 7.96
CA MET A 21 7.31 9.22 8.09
C MET A 21 6.09 9.07 9.01
N GLU A 22 6.06 9.79 10.14
CA GLU A 22 4.94 9.78 11.07
C GLU A 22 3.68 10.35 10.42
N MET A 23 3.78 11.49 9.72
CA MET A 23 2.67 12.07 8.97
C MET A 23 2.13 11.13 7.89
N LYS A 24 3.01 10.38 7.19
CA LYS A 24 2.58 9.40 6.18
C LYS A 24 1.84 8.24 6.81
N ALA A 25 2.34 7.69 7.92
CA ALA A 25 1.68 6.61 8.64
C ALA A 25 0.30 7.03 9.17
N GLU A 26 0.19 8.24 9.72
CA GLU A 26 -1.10 8.78 10.19
C GLU A 26 -2.07 9.01 9.02
N LYS A 27 -1.57 9.54 7.90
CA LYS A 27 -2.37 9.74 6.68
C LYS A 27 -2.90 8.41 6.14
N GLU A 28 -2.07 7.37 6.05
CA GLU A 28 -2.51 6.04 5.60
C GLU A 28 -3.59 5.45 6.52
N LEU A 29 -3.42 5.56 7.84
CA LEU A 29 -4.42 5.10 8.81
C LEU A 29 -5.73 5.88 8.67
N ARG A 30 -5.64 7.19 8.43
CA ARG A 30 -6.81 8.03 8.22
C ARG A 30 -7.54 7.66 6.93
N GLU A 31 -6.81 7.48 5.83
CA GLU A 31 -7.39 7.05 4.55
C GLU A 31 -8.04 5.66 4.65
N GLU A 32 -7.45 4.72 5.40
CA GLU A 32 -8.06 3.42 5.64
C GLU A 32 -9.35 3.51 6.49
N ARG A 33 -9.41 4.42 7.47
CA ARG A 33 -10.59 4.64 8.33
C ARG A 33 -11.70 5.40 7.64
N ASP A 34 -11.35 6.43 6.90
CA ASP A 34 -12.28 7.33 6.20
C ASP A 34 -12.73 6.75 4.84
N ASN A 35 -12.25 5.56 4.49
CA ASN A 35 -12.65 4.87 3.27
C ASN A 35 -14.15 4.53 3.29
N LEU A 36 -14.93 5.25 2.49
CA LEU A 36 -16.36 5.03 2.33
C LEU A 36 -16.70 3.80 1.47
N ASN A 37 -15.72 3.21 0.78
CA ASN A 37 -15.95 2.04 -0.04
C ASN A 37 -16.20 0.80 0.85
N PRO A 38 -17.38 0.17 0.78
CA PRO A 38 -17.67 -1.03 1.56
C PRO A 38 -16.82 -2.24 1.16
N TYR A 39 -16.21 -2.24 -0.02
CA TYR A 39 -15.39 -3.32 -0.54
C TYR A 39 -13.90 -2.94 -0.55
N THR A 40 -13.21 -3.27 0.54
CA THR A 40 -11.74 -3.17 0.57
C THR A 40 -11.10 -4.38 -0.11
N PHE A 41 -9.92 -4.21 -0.71
CA PHE A 41 -9.21 -5.32 -1.36
C PHE A 41 -8.93 -6.47 -0.37
N LYS A 42 -8.55 -6.13 0.87
CA LYS A 42 -8.39 -7.09 1.96
C LYS A 42 -9.66 -7.91 2.19
N TYR A 43 -10.82 -7.26 2.25
CA TYR A 43 -12.10 -7.93 2.45
C TYR A 43 -12.46 -8.86 1.28
N VAL A 44 -12.28 -8.41 0.04
CA VAL A 44 -12.56 -9.20 -1.17
C VAL A 44 -11.69 -10.47 -1.23
N VAL A 45 -10.39 -10.32 -0.97
CA VAL A 45 -9.41 -11.44 -1.04
C VAL A 45 -9.60 -12.43 0.09
N GLN A 46 -9.85 -11.96 1.32
CA GLN A 46 -10.07 -12.83 2.49
C GLN A 46 -11.31 -13.69 2.34
N ASN A 47 -12.39 -13.13 1.79
CA ASN A 47 -13.64 -13.85 1.58
C ASN A 47 -13.69 -14.62 0.25
N ASN A 48 -12.59 -14.65 -0.51
CA ASN A 48 -12.53 -15.24 -1.86
C ASN A 48 -13.72 -14.82 -2.75
N MET A 49 -14.09 -13.54 -2.68
CA MET A 49 -15.26 -13.05 -3.41
C MET A 49 -15.05 -13.23 -4.92
N GLY A 50 -16.03 -13.83 -5.59
CA GLY A 50 -15.96 -14.13 -7.01
C GLY A 50 -14.88 -15.14 -7.42
N GLY A 51 -14.31 -15.92 -6.48
CA GLY A 51 -13.25 -16.87 -6.79
C GLY A 51 -11.92 -16.21 -7.15
N CYS A 52 -11.68 -14.98 -6.69
CA CYS A 52 -10.50 -14.18 -7.00
C CYS A 52 -9.17 -14.87 -6.66
N GLN A 53 -9.16 -15.80 -5.69
CA GLN A 53 -7.96 -16.55 -5.30
C GLN A 53 -7.37 -17.41 -6.43
N ASN A 54 -8.15 -17.77 -7.45
CA ASN A 54 -7.65 -18.48 -8.62
C ASN A 54 -6.85 -17.60 -9.59
N TRP A 55 -6.94 -16.27 -9.43
CA TRP A 55 -6.41 -15.28 -10.36
C TRP A 55 -5.30 -14.41 -9.75
N ILE A 56 -5.24 -14.33 -8.43
CA ILE A 56 -4.25 -13.53 -7.69
C ILE A 56 -3.10 -14.39 -7.19
N SER A 57 -1.94 -13.76 -6.97
CA SER A 57 -0.77 -14.42 -6.41
C SER A 57 -1.02 -14.83 -4.94
N PRO A 58 -0.41 -15.93 -4.46
CA PRO A 58 -0.39 -16.24 -3.03
C PRO A 58 0.15 -15.09 -2.17
N TYR A 59 1.03 -14.25 -2.71
CA TYR A 59 1.58 -13.09 -2.03
C TYR A 59 0.59 -11.93 -1.91
N ASP A 60 -0.36 -11.81 -2.83
CA ASP A 60 -1.43 -10.79 -2.75
C ASP A 60 -2.35 -11.05 -1.55
N ARG A 61 -2.45 -12.31 -1.11
CA ARG A 61 -3.17 -12.69 0.11
C ARG A 61 -2.48 -12.25 1.39
N LYS A 62 -1.17 -11.98 1.32
CA LYS A 62 -0.37 -11.49 2.45
C LYS A 62 -0.30 -9.97 2.44
N TRP A 63 -0.10 -9.38 1.27
CA TRP A 63 0.19 -7.95 1.12
C TRP A 63 -1.01 -7.11 0.69
N PHE A 64 -2.12 -7.76 0.33
CA PHE A 64 -3.39 -7.11 -0.01
C PHE A 64 -3.25 -5.98 -1.03
N GLY A 65 -2.46 -6.21 -2.08
CA GLY A 65 -2.25 -5.24 -3.16
C GLY A 65 -1.32 -4.07 -2.84
N LYS A 66 -0.63 -4.09 -1.68
CA LYS A 66 0.37 -3.06 -1.33
C LYS A 66 1.71 -3.22 -2.06
N HIS A 67 1.96 -4.37 -2.69
CA HIS A 67 3.18 -4.68 -3.43
C HIS A 67 2.84 -5.42 -4.73
N GLN A 68 3.55 -5.12 -5.83
CA GLN A 68 3.40 -5.75 -7.14
C GLN A 68 4.76 -5.83 -7.84
#